data_AF-A0A2P8QBL9-F1
#
_entry.id   AF-A0A2P8QBL9-F1
#
_cell.length_a   1.000
_cell.length_b   1.000
_cell.length_c   1.000
_cell.angle_alpha   90.00
_cell.angle_beta   90.00
_cell.angle_gamma   90.00
#
_symmetry.space_group_name_H-M   'P 1'
#
loop_
_entity.id
_entity.type
_entity.pdbx_description
1 polymer ?
#
loop_
_entity_poly.entity_id
_entity_poly.type
_entity_poly.pdbx_seq_one_letter_code
_entity_poly.pdbx_strand_id
1 'polypeptide(L)'
;MAAQKWVKAFVDVGWTVTGDTRYFDRQVTVGSKGTASLTYCADESKAFSKVIKTGEIKGTEVTKESYVAYGVQVEKNDEGVWELMKISSTRGADKCQP
;
A
#
# COMPACT_ATOMS: atom_id res chain seq x y z
N MET A 1 14.13 -6.31 -1.66
CA MET A 1 14.96 -5.18 -1.17
C MET A 1 14.16 -3.90 -0.85
N ALA A 2 13.22 -3.44 -1.71
CA ALA A 2 12.43 -2.23 -1.42
C ALA A 2 11.55 -2.34 -0.17
N ALA A 3 10.84 -3.46 0.01
CA ALA A 3 10.00 -3.70 1.19
C ALA A 3 10.80 -3.70 2.51
N GLN A 4 11.95 -4.38 2.55
CA GLN A 4 12.83 -4.38 3.72
C GLN A 4 13.37 -2.99 4.05
N LYS A 5 13.74 -2.19 3.03
CA LYS A 5 14.16 -0.79 3.24
C LYS A 5 13.04 0.07 3.81
N TRP A 6 11.82 -0.11 3.32
CA TRP A 6 10.64 0.58 3.84
C TRP A 6 10.36 0.23 5.30
N VAL A 7 10.37 -1.06 5.67
CA VAL A 7 10.21 -1.50 7.07
C VAL A 7 11.34 -0.95 7.94
N LYS A 8 12.58 -1.01 7.46
CA LYS A 8 13.75 -0.49 8.20
C LYS A 8 13.62 1.00 8.53
N ALA A 9 13.04 1.81 7.64
CA ALA A 9 12.83 3.24 7.90
C ALA A 9 11.94 3.50 9.13
N PHE A 10 10.95 2.65 9.41
CA PHE A 10 10.12 2.75 10.62
C PHE A 10 10.84 2.19 11.85
N VAL A 11 11.50 1.05 11.70
CA VAL A 11 12.24 0.39 12.79
C VAL A 11 13.35 1.29 13.33
N ASP A 12 14.12 1.93 12.44
CA ASP A 12 15.27 2.76 12.81
C ASP A 12 14.86 4.00 13.65
N VAL A 13 13.62 4.48 13.50
CA VAL A 13 13.08 5.60 14.29
C VAL A 13 12.15 5.15 15.42
N GLY A 14 11.99 3.84 15.62
CA GLY A 14 11.12 3.26 16.65
C GLY A 14 9.63 3.53 16.43
N TRP A 15 9.21 3.61 15.18
CA TRP A 15 7.81 3.84 14.78
C TRP A 15 7.16 2.56 14.26
N THR A 16 5.83 2.55 14.28
CA THR A 16 4.98 1.55 13.64
C THR A 16 3.83 2.24 12.90
N VAL A 17 3.09 1.49 12.10
CA VAL A 17 1.89 1.98 11.40
C VAL A 17 0.65 1.58 12.21
N THR A 18 -0.34 2.47 12.26
CA THR A 18 -1.62 2.26 12.96
C THR A 18 -2.77 2.92 12.19
N GLY A 19 -4.01 2.55 12.52
CA GLY A 19 -5.21 3.13 11.92
C GLY A 19 -5.76 2.27 10.78
N ASP A 20 -6.43 2.92 9.82
CA ASP A 20 -7.21 2.26 8.79
C ASP A 20 -6.76 2.68 7.39
N THR A 21 -6.75 1.72 6.46
CA THR A 21 -6.60 1.98 5.04
C THR A 21 -7.79 1.38 4.31
N ARG A 22 -8.52 2.23 3.57
CA ARG A 22 -9.66 1.76 2.76
C ARG A 22 -9.20 1.55 1.32
N TYR A 23 -9.24 0.30 0.86
CA TYR A 23 -9.01 -0.03 -0.54
C TYR A 23 -10.33 0.00 -1.34
N PHE A 24 -10.31 0.55 -2.54
CA PHE A 24 -11.50 0.67 -3.42
C PHE A 24 -11.12 0.77 -4.91
N ASP A 25 -12.13 0.88 -5.78
CA ASP A 25 -11.97 0.96 -7.25
C ASP A 25 -11.03 -0.14 -7.81
N ARG A 26 -11.35 -1.39 -7.48
CA ARG A 26 -10.51 -2.55 -7.83
C ARG A 26 -10.82 -3.00 -9.25
N GLN A 27 -9.81 -3.04 -10.09
CA GLN A 27 -9.90 -3.56 -11.45
C GLN A 27 -8.87 -4.67 -11.60
N VAL A 28 -9.32 -5.83 -12.09
CA VAL A 28 -8.50 -7.04 -12.23
C VAL A 28 -8.53 -7.51 -13.66
N THR A 29 -7.34 -7.70 -14.23
CA THR A 29 -7.15 -8.31 -15.54
C THR A 29 -6.34 -9.58 -15.34
N VAL A 30 -6.99 -10.73 -15.53
CA VAL A 30 -6.32 -12.04 -15.47
C VAL A 30 -5.74 -12.33 -16.85
N GLY A 31 -4.43 -12.53 -16.90
CA GLY A 31 -3.69 -12.90 -18.10
C GLY A 31 -3.68 -14.42 -18.31
N SER A 32 -2.96 -14.85 -19.35
CA SER A 32 -2.71 -16.28 -19.58
C SER A 32 -1.63 -16.81 -18.62
N LYS A 33 -1.60 -18.13 -18.42
CA LYS A 33 -0.54 -18.84 -17.67
C LYS A 33 -0.38 -18.39 -16.21
N GLY A 34 -1.48 -18.13 -15.51
CA GLY A 34 -1.42 -17.80 -14.08
C GLY A 34 -0.84 -16.43 -13.78
N THR A 35 -0.93 -15.48 -14.71
CA THR A 35 -0.54 -14.08 -14.49
C THR A 35 -1.78 -13.21 -14.27
N ALA A 36 -1.69 -12.17 -13.46
CA ALA A 36 -2.75 -11.16 -13.34
C ALA A 36 -2.18 -9.78 -13.05
N SER A 37 -2.91 -8.76 -13.46
CA SER A 37 -2.65 -7.37 -13.13
C SER A 37 -3.84 -6.76 -12.39
N LEU A 38 -3.55 -5.97 -11.37
CA LEU A 38 -4.55 -5.30 -10.57
C LEU A 38 -4.25 -3.80 -10.54
N THR A 39 -5.31 -2.99 -10.59
CA THR A 39 -5.24 -1.61 -10.16
C THR A 39 -6.27 -1.36 -9.08
N TYR A 40 -5.94 -0.53 -8.10
CA TYR A 40 -6.85 -0.15 -7.03
C TYR A 40 -6.43 1.18 -6.41
N CYS A 41 -7.38 1.84 -5.78
CA CYS A 41 -7.14 3.01 -4.95
C CYS A 41 -7.03 2.60 -3.48
N ALA A 42 -6.22 3.34 -2.72
CA ALA A 42 -6.13 3.29 -1.28
C ALA A 42 -6.35 4.69 -0.70
N ASP A 43 -7.32 4.81 0.18
CA ASP A 43 -7.50 5.96 1.06
C ASP A 43 -6.74 5.67 2.37
N GLU A 44 -5.60 6.34 2.52
CA GLU A 44 -4.71 6.30 3.68
C GLU A 44 -4.93 7.52 4.59
N SER A 45 -6.03 8.28 4.44
CA SER A 45 -6.32 9.47 5.28
C SER A 45 -6.45 9.14 6.77
N LYS A 46 -6.68 7.86 7.10
CA LYS A 46 -6.77 7.34 8.47
C LYS A 46 -5.61 6.41 8.84
N ALA A 47 -4.56 6.39 8.03
CA ALA A 47 -3.33 5.64 8.31
C ALA A 47 -2.29 6.59 8.94
N PHE A 48 -1.79 6.23 10.12
CA PHE A 48 -0.91 7.08 10.90
C PHE A 48 0.37 6.35 11.30
N SER A 49 1.43 7.11 11.56
CA SER A 49 2.61 6.59 12.24
C SER A 49 2.43 6.71 13.75
N LYS A 50 2.92 5.72 14.51
CA LYS A 50 2.88 5.70 15.97
C LYS A 50 4.26 5.44 16.53
N VAL A 51 4.68 6.25 17.50
CA VAL A 51 5.91 6.01 18.27
C VAL A 51 5.68 4.84 19.21
N ILE A 52 6.47 3.77 19.09
CA ILE A 52 6.24 2.54 19.86
C ILE A 52 6.40 2.79 21.37
N LYS A 53 7.45 3.53 21.77
CA LYS A 53 7.78 3.74 23.19
C LYS A 53 6.76 4.59 23.93
N THR A 54 6.27 5.67 23.31
CA THR A 54 5.39 6.64 23.97
C THR A 54 3.92 6.42 23.64
N GLY A 55 3.62 5.66 22.58
CA GLY A 55 2.27 5.50 22.06
C GLY A 55 1.75 6.72 21.29
N GLU A 56 2.56 7.78 21.15
CA GLU A 56 2.19 9.00 20.45
C GLU A 56 1.85 8.73 18.99
N ILE A 57 0.66 9.16 18.56
CA ILE A 57 0.24 9.12 17.16
C ILE A 57 0.78 10.38 16.49
N LYS A 58 1.61 10.19 15.47
CA LYS A 58 2.04 11.26 14.58
C LYS A 58 0.89 11.52 13.61
N GLY A 59 0.14 12.58 13.91
CA GLY A 59 -0.92 13.08 13.05
C GLY A 59 -0.32 13.53 11.72
N THR A 60 -0.72 12.89 10.63
CA THR A 60 -0.53 13.40 9.29
C THR A 60 -1.78 14.18 8.93
N GLU A 61 -1.62 15.48 8.66
CA GLU A 61 -2.67 16.28 8.03
C GLU A 61 -3.15 15.53 6.77
N VAL A 62 -4.47 15.38 6.63
CA VAL A 62 -5.03 14.72 5.44
C VAL A 62 -4.81 15.65 4.27
N THR A 63 -3.99 15.19 3.32
CA THR A 63 -3.70 15.92 2.09
C THR A 63 -4.03 15.03 0.90
N LYS A 64 -3.93 15.56 -0.32
CA LYS A 64 -4.04 14.76 -1.54
C LYS A 64 -3.11 13.54 -1.54
N GLU A 65 -1.95 13.63 -0.89
CA GLU A 65 -0.96 12.54 -0.81
C GLU A 65 -1.42 11.34 0.04
N SER A 66 -2.52 11.51 0.79
CA SER A 66 -3.21 10.44 1.51
C SER A 66 -3.97 9.49 0.58
N TYR A 67 -4.16 9.84 -0.69
CA TYR A 67 -4.87 9.01 -1.68
C TYR A 67 -3.88 8.42 -2.67
N VAL A 68 -3.82 7.10 -2.75
CA VAL A 68 -2.79 6.36 -3.50
C VAL A 68 -3.42 5.49 -4.56
N ALA A 69 -2.96 5.60 -5.80
CA ALA A 69 -3.24 4.64 -6.86
C ALA A 69 -2.15 3.57 -6.88
N TYR A 70 -2.56 2.30 -6.82
CA TYR A 70 -1.68 1.14 -6.94
C TYR A 70 -1.85 0.45 -8.28
N GLY A 71 -0.72 -0.01 -8.84
CA GLY A 71 -0.66 -0.95 -9.95
C GLY A 71 0.17 -2.16 -9.53
N VAL A 72 -0.39 -3.36 -9.63
CA VAL A 72 0.23 -4.59 -9.15
C VAL A 72 0.25 -5.64 -10.25
N GLN A 73 1.37 -6.36 -10.37
CA GLN A 73 1.49 -7.57 -11.18
C GLN A 73 1.72 -8.76 -10.25
N VAL A 74 0.94 -9.81 -10.45
CA VAL A 74 1.03 -11.05 -9.69
C VAL A 74 1.17 -12.25 -10.61
N GLU A 75 1.86 -13.27 -10.13
CA GLU A 75 1.98 -14.57 -10.80
C GLU A 75 1.60 -15.68 -9.82
N LYS A 76 0.95 -16.72 -10.31
CA LYS A 76 0.52 -17.86 -9.54
C LYS A 76 1.64 -18.91 -9.56
N ASN A 77 2.16 -19.28 -8.40
CA ASN A 77 3.18 -20.31 -8.28
C ASN A 77 2.59 -21.72 -8.50
N ASP A 78 3.46 -22.74 -8.52
CA ASP A 78 3.08 -24.14 -8.76
C ASP A 78 2.18 -24.73 -7.65
N GLU A 79 2.20 -24.14 -6.45
CA GLU A 79 1.31 -24.48 -5.33
C GLU A 79 -0.06 -23.79 -5.45
N GLY A 80 -0.25 -22.96 -6.47
CA GLY A 80 -1.48 -22.25 -6.73
C GLY A 80 -1.66 -20.97 -5.91
N VAL A 81 -0.60 -20.42 -5.33
CA VAL A 81 -0.60 -19.18 -4.55
C VAL A 81 -0.20 -18.00 -5.44
N TRP A 82 -0.93 -16.89 -5.34
CA TRP A 82 -0.60 -15.65 -6.06
C TRP A 82 0.50 -14.88 -5.32
N GLU A 83 1.59 -14.61 -6.01
CA GLU A 83 2.76 -13.90 -5.50
C GLU A 83 2.88 -12.53 -6.16
N LEU A 84 3.27 -11.52 -5.38
CA LEU A 84 3.47 -10.17 -5.88
C LEU A 84 4.81 -10.07 -6.58
N MET A 85 4.78 -9.82 -7.89
CA MET A 85 5.98 -9.69 -8.72
C MET A 85 6.43 -8.23 -8.80
N LYS A 86 5.48 -7.32 -8.98
CA LYS A 86 5.74 -5.88 -9.05
C LYS A 86 4.61 -5.08 -8.45
N ILE A 87 4.97 -3.96 -7.82
CA ILE A 87 4.03 -2.97 -7.31
C ILE A 87 4.54 -1.57 -7.66
N SER A 88 3.65 -0.72 -8.15
CA SER A 88 3.85 0.71 -8.29
C SER A 88 2.80 1.45 -7.47
N SER A 89 3.17 2.62 -6.95
CA SER A 89 2.31 3.46 -6.13
C SER A 89 2.46 4.92 -6.55
N THR A 90 1.35 5.58 -6.83
CA THR A 90 1.29 7.01 -7.14
C THR A 90 0.41 7.69 -6.10
N ARG A 91 1.02 8.51 -5.23
CA ARG A 91 0.31 9.34 -4.26
C ARG A 91 -0.25 10.59 -4.94
N GLY A 92 -1.30 11.18 -4.36
CA GLY A 92 -1.93 12.37 -4.93
C GLY A 92 -2.73 12.08 -6.20
N ALA A 93 -3.13 10.83 -6.43
CA ALA A 93 -3.79 10.44 -7.66
C ALA A 93 -5.23 10.98 -7.70
N ASP A 94 -5.54 11.89 -8.63
CA ASP A 94 -6.85 12.54 -8.75
C ASP A 94 -8.01 11.54 -8.81
N LYS A 95 -7.84 10.41 -9.52
CA LYS A 95 -8.85 9.35 -9.61
C LYS A 95 -9.20 8.67 -8.28
N CYS A 96 -8.34 8.80 -7.27
CA CYS A 96 -8.50 8.18 -5.96
C CYS A 96 -8.92 9.20 -4.88
N GLN A 97 -9.08 10.47 -5.23
CA GLN A 97 -9.53 11.52 -4.31
C GLN A 97 -11.07 11.54 -4.23
N PRO A 98 -11.66 12.03 -3.11
CA PRO A 98 -13.11 12.15 -2.93
C PRO A 98 -13.78 13.14 -3.89
#